data_AF-A0A2E9TKT9-F1
#
_entry.id   AF-A0A2E9TKT9-F1
#
_cell.length_a   1.000
_cell.length_b   1.000
_cell.length_c   1.000
_cell.angle_alpha   90.00
_cell.angle_beta   90.00
_cell.angle_gamma   90.00
#
_symmetry.space_group_name_H-M   'P 1'
#
loop_
_entity.id
_entity.type
_entity.pdbx_description
1 polymer ?
#
loop_
_entity_poly.entity_id
_entity_poly.type
_entity_poly.pdbx_seq_one_letter_code
_entity_poly.pdbx_strand_id
1 'polypeptide(L)'
;MHEDEDNYRNLALSALFKGLIDCEFESDVAIEVEKDEILDAFNYSGDIIRSNLGKDRYRMMADDVFETCVRLTRCLFFPKDARTIVLRGKEYEITAEQQLEVLRRNVIDLRQRES
;
A
#
# COMPACT_ATOMS: atom_id res chain seq x y z
N MET A 1 12.72 12.34 -12.57
CA MET A 1 11.78 11.25 -12.91
C MET A 1 11.81 10.10 -11.91
N HIS A 2 12.96 9.73 -11.31
CA HIS A 2 12.98 8.85 -10.13
C HIS A 2 12.72 9.57 -8.80
N GLU A 3 13.10 10.85 -8.69
CA GLU A 3 12.93 11.62 -7.45
C GLU A 3 11.45 11.77 -7.05
N ASP A 4 10.54 11.97 -8.00
CA ASP A 4 9.11 12.15 -7.70
C ASP A 4 8.45 10.84 -7.23
N GLU A 5 8.85 9.70 -7.78
CA GLU A 5 8.38 8.38 -7.35
C GLU A 5 8.80 8.09 -5.90
N ASP A 6 10.08 8.28 -5.59
CA ASP A 6 10.63 8.06 -4.25
C ASP A 6 10.00 9.03 -3.24
N ASN A 7 9.77 10.29 -3.65
CA ASN A 7 9.10 11.29 -2.84
C ASN A 7 7.68 10.87 -2.48
N TYR A 8 6.83 10.50 -3.45
CA TYR A 8 5.46 10.09 -3.17
C TYR A 8 5.37 8.79 -2.39
N ARG A 9 6.30 7.84 -2.63
CA ARG A 9 6.41 6.63 -1.82
C ARG A 9 6.73 6.98 -0.36
N ASN A 10 7.69 7.86 -0.12
CA ASN A 10 8.10 8.28 1.23
C ASN A 10 6.99 9.07 1.95
N LEU A 11 6.27 9.94 1.23
CA LEU A 11 5.12 10.67 1.77
C LEU A 11 4.01 9.72 2.21
N ALA A 12 3.64 8.75 1.36
CA ALA A 12 2.63 7.76 1.67
C ALA A 12 3.05 6.86 2.86
N LEU A 13 4.31 6.43 2.90
CA LEU A 13 4.84 5.71 4.06
C LEU A 13 4.76 6.54 5.34
N SER A 14 5.17 7.81 5.29
CA SER A 14 5.08 8.68 6.46
C SER A 14 3.63 8.88 6.91
N ALA A 15 2.67 8.96 5.99
CA ALA A 15 1.26 9.09 6.32
C ALA A 15 0.73 7.81 7.00
N LEU A 16 1.07 6.64 6.47
CA LEU A 16 0.73 5.33 7.05
C LEU A 16 1.31 5.17 8.46
N PHE A 17 2.59 5.49 8.67
CA PHE A 17 3.19 5.44 10.00
C PHE A 17 2.60 6.44 11.00
N LYS A 18 1.98 7.52 10.51
CA LYS A 18 1.24 8.49 11.33
C LYS A 18 -0.25 8.12 11.50
N GLY A 19 -0.69 6.97 11.00
CA GLY A 19 -2.08 6.52 11.15
C GLY A 19 -3.07 7.27 10.26
N LEU A 20 -2.63 7.92 9.17
CA LEU A 20 -3.49 8.66 8.23
C LEU A 20 -4.37 9.76 8.89
N ILE A 21 -3.99 10.24 10.08
CA ILE A 21 -4.80 11.15 10.90
C ILE A 21 -5.09 12.46 10.14
N ASP A 22 -4.08 13.00 9.46
CA ASP A 22 -4.14 14.30 8.76
C ASP A 22 -4.49 14.17 7.26
N CYS A 23 -4.87 12.97 6.80
CA CYS A 23 -5.13 12.73 5.38
C CYS A 23 -6.61 12.84 5.05
N GLU A 24 -6.96 13.59 4.01
CA GLU A 24 -8.31 13.62 3.44
C GLU A 24 -8.31 12.87 2.11
N PHE A 25 -9.42 12.20 1.80
CA PHE A 25 -9.57 11.52 0.50
C PHE A 25 -9.57 12.56 -0.63
N GLU A 26 -8.84 12.27 -1.69
CA GLU A 26 -8.89 13.06 -2.92
C GLU A 26 -10.29 13.02 -3.53
N SER A 27 -10.74 14.18 -4.02
CA SER A 27 -12.12 14.41 -4.48
C SER A 27 -12.58 13.51 -5.64
N ASP A 28 -11.65 12.90 -6.37
CA ASP A 28 -11.92 12.05 -7.52
C ASP A 28 -11.94 10.54 -7.18
N VAL A 29 -11.86 10.19 -5.90
CA VAL A 29 -11.95 8.81 -5.40
C VAL A 29 -13.40 8.46 -5.09
N ALA A 30 -13.95 7.47 -5.78
CA ALA A 30 -15.35 7.02 -5.62
C ALA A 30 -15.50 5.63 -4.98
N ILE A 31 -14.45 5.13 -4.31
CA ILE A 31 -14.43 3.78 -3.75
C ILE A 31 -14.78 3.75 -2.26
N GLU A 32 -15.38 2.64 -1.82
CA GLU A 32 -15.67 2.38 -0.42
C GLU A 32 -14.50 1.67 0.26
N VAL A 33 -13.71 2.45 1.02
CA VAL A 33 -12.59 1.97 1.82
C VAL A 33 -12.47 2.80 3.09
N GLU A 34 -12.25 2.14 4.21
CA GLU A 34 -11.98 2.80 5.49
C GLU A 34 -10.47 2.92 5.71
N LYS A 35 -10.03 4.00 6.37
CA LYS A 35 -8.60 4.16 6.73
C LYS A 35 -8.09 3.00 7.58
N ASP A 36 -8.93 2.51 8.50
CA ASP A 36 -8.59 1.42 9.41
C ASP A 36 -8.30 0.13 8.66
N GLU A 37 -9.01 -0.17 7.57
CA GLU A 37 -8.73 -1.34 6.73
C GLU A 37 -7.30 -1.30 6.17
N ILE A 38 -6.85 -0.12 5.72
CA ILE A 38 -5.51 0.09 5.17
C ILE A 38 -4.46 -0.04 6.27
N LEU A 39 -4.71 0.57 7.43
CA LEU A 39 -3.81 0.56 8.58
C LEU A 39 -3.65 -0.84 9.16
N ASP A 40 -4.73 -1.61 9.27
CA ASP A 40 -4.70 -2.99 9.73
C ASP A 40 -3.84 -3.86 8.81
N ALA A 41 -4.02 -3.74 7.50
CA ALA A 41 -3.22 -4.48 6.52
C ALA A 41 -1.74 -4.05 6.54
N PHE A 42 -1.47 -2.74 6.66
CA PHE A 42 -0.12 -2.18 6.74
C PHE A 42 0.62 -2.63 8.01
N ASN A 43 -0.05 -2.57 9.16
CA ASN A 43 0.54 -2.98 10.44
C ASN A 43 0.78 -4.49 10.48
N TYR A 44 -0.21 -5.28 10.06
CA TYR A 44 -0.11 -6.74 10.04
C TYR A 44 1.05 -7.21 9.14
N SER A 45 1.13 -6.71 7.91
CA SER A 45 2.24 -7.02 7.01
C SER A 45 3.59 -6.51 7.54
N GLY A 46 3.63 -5.30 8.09
CA GLY A 46 4.82 -4.72 8.71
C GLY A 46 5.34 -5.54 9.89
N ASP A 47 4.47 -6.07 10.74
CA ASP A 47 4.83 -6.94 11.86
C ASP A 47 5.47 -8.24 11.39
N ILE A 48 4.92 -8.86 10.35
CA ILE A 48 5.49 -10.07 9.74
C ILE A 48 6.90 -9.79 9.21
N ILE A 49 7.08 -8.70 8.45
CA ILE A 49 8.37 -8.30 7.89
C ILE A 49 9.40 -8.04 9.00
N ARG A 50 8.99 -7.33 10.07
CA ARG A 50 9.85 -7.01 11.23
C ARG A 50 10.22 -8.23 12.07
N SER A 51 9.30 -9.19 12.21
CA SER A 51 9.53 -10.38 13.02
C SER A 51 10.71 -11.21 12.55
N ASN A 52 11.05 -11.14 11.24
CA ASN A 52 12.07 -11.95 10.59
C ASN A 52 11.87 -13.47 10.82
N LEU A 53 10.65 -13.88 11.16
CA LEU A 53 10.22 -15.25 11.40
C LEU A 53 9.26 -15.65 10.27
N GLY A 54 9.53 -16.77 9.60
CA GLY A 54 8.69 -17.28 8.53
C GLY A 54 9.47 -17.83 7.34
N LYS A 55 8.78 -18.52 6.44
CA LYS A 55 9.33 -18.99 5.15
C LYS A 55 9.45 -17.81 4.20
N ASP A 56 10.46 -17.81 3.31
CA ASP A 56 10.69 -16.74 2.33
C ASP A 56 9.42 -16.32 1.56
N ARG A 57 8.57 -17.29 1.20
CA ARG A 57 7.29 -17.03 0.51
C ARG A 57 6.26 -16.25 1.33
N TYR A 58 6.21 -16.48 2.64
CA TYR A 58 5.30 -15.76 3.54
C TYR A 58 5.74 -14.30 3.68
N ARG A 59 7.05 -14.09 3.83
CA ARG A 59 7.64 -12.75 3.90
C ARG A 59 7.47 -11.96 2.60
N MET A 60 7.76 -12.56 1.45
CA MET A 60 7.54 -11.91 0.15
C MET A 60 6.08 -11.47 -0.03
N MET A 61 5.14 -12.28 0.45
CA MET A 61 3.72 -11.94 0.38
C MET A 61 3.35 -10.80 1.33
N ALA A 62 3.96 -10.75 2.52
CA ALA A 62 3.83 -9.61 3.41
C ALA A 62 4.43 -8.32 2.80
N ASP A 63 5.60 -8.41 2.15
CA ASP A 63 6.19 -7.28 1.41
C ASP A 63 5.25 -6.78 0.30
N ASP A 64 4.57 -7.68 -0.43
CA ASP A 64 3.59 -7.32 -1.45
C ASP A 64 2.36 -6.59 -0.85
N VAL A 65 1.82 -7.07 0.28
CA VAL A 65 0.73 -6.39 1.00
C VAL A 65 1.18 -5.01 1.46
N PHE A 66 2.36 -4.92 2.06
CA PHE A 66 2.94 -3.69 2.58
C PHE A 66 3.09 -2.62 1.49
N GLU A 67 3.70 -2.96 0.35
CA GLU A 67 3.84 -2.03 -0.78
C GLU A 67 2.49 -1.70 -1.44
N THR A 68 1.53 -2.62 -1.42
CA THR A 68 0.17 -2.34 -1.90
C THR A 68 -0.53 -1.30 -1.02
N CYS A 69 -0.38 -1.34 0.30
CA CYS A 69 -0.88 -0.29 1.20
C CYS A 69 -0.28 1.08 0.85
N VAL A 70 1.03 1.14 0.55
CA VAL A 70 1.70 2.38 0.16
C VAL A 70 1.14 2.93 -1.15
N ARG A 71 0.96 2.07 -2.16
CA ARG A 71 0.38 2.45 -3.46
C ARG A 71 -1.08 2.89 -3.34
N LEU A 72 -1.88 2.17 -2.58
CA LEU A 72 -3.27 2.53 -2.32
C LEU A 72 -3.35 3.90 -1.63
N THR A 73 -2.50 4.15 -0.63
CA THR A 73 -2.41 5.45 0.05
C THR A 73 -2.08 6.58 -0.92
N ARG A 74 -1.15 6.36 -1.86
CA ARG A 74 -0.85 7.31 -2.95
C ARG A 74 -2.08 7.63 -3.80
N CYS A 75 -2.87 6.62 -4.15
CA CYS A 75 -4.08 6.82 -4.96
C CYS A 75 -5.18 7.57 -4.20
N LEU A 76 -5.29 7.36 -2.89
CA LEU A 76 -6.40 7.86 -2.08
C LEU A 76 -6.20 9.27 -1.53
N PHE A 77 -4.97 9.65 -1.15
CA PHE A 77 -4.71 10.83 -0.33
C PHE A 77 -3.69 11.81 -0.93
N PHE A 78 -3.20 11.54 -2.15
CA PHE A 78 -2.20 12.36 -2.81
C PHE A 78 -2.62 12.71 -4.25
N PRO A 79 -2.07 13.80 -4.81
CA PRO A 79 -2.40 14.25 -6.16
C PRO A 79 -2.19 13.17 -7.22
N LYS A 80 -2.85 13.32 -8.38
CA LYS A 80 -2.78 12.36 -9.50
C LYS A 80 -1.37 11.97 -9.91
N ASP A 81 -0.41 12.87 -9.82
CA ASP A 81 1.00 12.59 -10.15
C ASP A 81 1.60 11.48 -9.25
N ALA A 82 1.06 11.32 -8.03
CA ALA A 82 1.42 10.23 -7.12
C ALA A 82 0.92 8.87 -7.60
N ARG A 83 0.11 8.78 -8.66
CA ARG A 83 -0.46 7.53 -9.19
C ARG A 83 0.40 6.90 -10.29
N THR A 84 1.54 7.49 -10.62
CA THR A 84 2.51 6.92 -11.55
C THR A 84 3.61 6.16 -10.80
N ILE A 85 3.83 4.89 -11.13
CA ILE A 85 4.90 4.05 -10.57
C ILE A 85 5.86 3.61 -11.67
N VAL A 86 7.12 3.34 -11.32
CA VAL A 86 8.09 2.79 -12.26
C VAL A 86 8.34 1.31 -11.95
N LEU A 87 7.95 0.44 -12.88
CA LEU A 87 8.23 -1.00 -12.80
C LEU A 87 9.15 -1.38 -13.94
N ARG A 88 10.34 -1.92 -13.61
CA ARG A 88 11.34 -2.37 -14.59
C ARG A 88 11.69 -1.29 -15.63
N GLY A 89 11.79 -0.04 -15.18
CA GLY A 89 12.13 1.11 -16.03
C GLY A 89 10.99 1.60 -16.92
N LYS A 90 9.75 1.14 -16.70
CA LYS A 90 8.55 1.60 -17.41
C LYS A 90 7.56 2.23 -16.44
N GLU A 91 6.94 3.32 -16.86
CA GLU A 91 5.90 4.00 -16.10
C GLU A 91 4.54 3.32 -16.27
N TYR A 92 3.82 3.21 -15.17
CA TYR A 92 2.46 2.68 -15.12
C TYR A 92 1.61 3.57 -14.23
N GLU A 93 0.40 3.88 -14.70
CA GLU A 93 -0.62 4.50 -13.86
C GLU A 93 -1.34 3.41 -13.06
N ILE A 94 -1.57 3.67 -11.78
CA ILE A 94 -2.32 2.80 -10.87
C ILE A 94 -3.59 3.50 -10.38
N THR A 95 -4.65 2.73 -10.11
CA THR A 95 -5.89 3.28 -9.56
C THR A 95 -6.17 2.77 -8.15
N ALA A 96 -6.98 3.50 -7.39
CA ALA A 96 -7.35 3.11 -6.03
C ALA A 96 -8.15 1.79 -6.03
N GLU A 97 -9.05 1.60 -6.99
CA GLU A 97 -9.84 0.38 -7.19
C GLU A 97 -8.93 -0.85 -7.37
N GLN A 98 -7.95 -0.74 -8.26
CA GLN A 98 -7.02 -1.83 -8.55
C GLN A 98 -6.18 -2.19 -7.33
N GLN A 99 -5.64 -1.17 -6.63
CA GLN A 99 -4.83 -1.42 -5.44
C GLN A 99 -5.66 -1.98 -4.28
N LEU A 100 -6.93 -1.55 -4.12
CA LEU A 100 -7.82 -2.09 -3.09
C LEU A 100 -8.19 -3.55 -3.35
N GLU A 101 -8.51 -3.91 -4.60
CA GLU A 101 -8.78 -5.30 -4.97
C GLU A 101 -7.58 -6.19 -4.67
N VAL A 102 -6.38 -5.76 -5.09
CA VAL A 102 -5.13 -6.47 -4.83
C VAL A 102 -4.85 -6.58 -3.33
N LEU A 103 -5.07 -5.51 -2.57
CA LEU A 103 -4.85 -5.50 -1.12
C LEU A 103 -5.73 -6.54 -0.44
N ARG A 104 -7.04 -6.50 -0.65
CA ARG A 104 -8.01 -7.41 -0.02
C ARG A 104 -7.68 -8.86 -0.33
N ARG A 105 -7.41 -9.17 -1.60
CA ARG A 105 -7.00 -10.53 -2.01
C ARG A 105 -5.72 -10.97 -1.32
N ASN A 106 -4.68 -10.14 -1.34
CA ASN A 106 -3.38 -10.52 -0.80
C ASN A 106 -3.40 -10.63 0.73
N VAL A 107 -4.19 -9.83 1.45
CA VAL A 107 -4.37 -9.95 2.91
C VAL A 107 -5.06 -11.26 3.27
N ILE A 108 -6.11 -11.64 2.54
CA ILE A 108 -6.80 -12.92 2.75
C ILE A 108 -5.82 -14.09 2.58
N ASP A 109 -5.11 -14.11 1.46
CA ASP A 109 -4.15 -15.17 1.16
C ASP A 109 -2.97 -15.20 2.15
N LEU A 110 -2.52 -14.03 2.64
CA LEU A 110 -1.46 -13.93 3.64
C LEU A 110 -1.90 -14.55 4.97
N ARG A 111 -3.11 -14.18 5.45
CA ARG A 111 -3.68 -14.74 6.69
C ARG A 111 -3.88 -16.25 6.62
N GLN A 112 -4.26 -16.79 5.46
CA GLN A 112 -4.40 -18.23 5.26
C GLN A 112 -3.08 -19.00 5.35
N ARG A 113 -1.93 -18.35 5.12
CA ARG A 113 -0.60 -18.96 5.17
C ARG A 113 0.04 -18.91 6.55
N GLU A 114 -0.49 -18.08 7.45
CA GLU A 114 -0.07 -18.01 8.85
C GLU A 114 -0.58 -19.20 9.66
N SER A 115 -1.75 -19.73 9.29
CA SER A 115 -2.39 -20.93 9.88
C SER A 115 -1.73 -22.24 9.42
#